data_AF-A0AAW0IV91-F1
#
_entry.id   AF-A0AAW0IV91-F1
#
_cell.length_a   1.000
_cell.length_b   1.000
_cell.length_c   1.000
_cell.angle_alpha   90.00
_cell.angle_beta   90.00
_cell.angle_gamma   90.00
#
_symmetry.space_group_name_H-M   'P 1'
#
loop_
_entity.id
_entity.type
_entity.pdbx_description
1 polymer ?
#
loop_
_entity_poly.entity_id
_entity_poly.type
_entity_poly.pdbx_seq_one_letter_code
_entity_poly.pdbx_strand_id
1 'polypeptide(L)'
;MVSPTPLLTLSSLVLVLLLCTAGVNSSSTPPTKIGNGYRLISIEGTPDGGLVGHLVVNQKNNIYGPDIPTLQLSVKHETHDRLRVHITDAEKQRWEVPYNLLPREQPPVLKQAIGRSRKSPITVAETEYSGSELIFSYTTDPFGFAVKRKSNGQTLFNSSSDVSDPFGNLVFKDQYLEISTKLPNDASLYGLGENTQPHGIKLYPNDPYTLYTTDISAINVNTDLYGSHPVYMDP
;
A
#
# COMPACT_ATOMS: atom_id res chain seq x y z
N MET A 1 -58.11 77.78 4.22
CA MET A 1 -57.91 77.05 2.96
C MET A 1 -56.42 76.85 2.76
N VAL A 2 -56.06 75.81 2.02
CA VAL A 2 -54.70 75.36 1.67
C VAL A 2 -54.07 74.41 2.69
N SER A 3 -54.35 73.12 2.48
CA SER A 3 -53.60 71.95 2.92
C SER A 3 -52.26 71.84 2.19
N PRO A 4 -51.17 71.37 2.84
CA PRO A 4 -49.97 70.97 2.11
C PRO A 4 -50.05 69.47 1.75
N THR A 5 -49.82 69.18 0.47
CA THR A 5 -49.56 67.86 -0.09
C THR A 5 -48.13 67.40 0.26
N PRO A 6 -47.87 66.10 0.53
CA PRO A 6 -46.51 65.60 0.58
C PRO A 6 -46.06 65.16 -0.83
N LEU A 7 -44.91 65.67 -1.28
CA LEU A 7 -44.16 65.12 -2.42
C LEU A 7 -43.58 63.76 -2.02
N LEU A 8 -43.97 62.70 -2.72
CA LEU A 8 -43.30 61.40 -2.70
C LEU A 8 -42.05 61.48 -3.58
N THR A 9 -40.87 61.51 -2.98
CA THR A 9 -39.60 61.27 -3.67
C THR A 9 -39.31 59.77 -3.69
N LEU A 10 -39.48 59.11 -4.85
CA LEU A 10 -38.96 57.76 -5.06
C LEU A 10 -37.43 57.82 -5.14
N SER A 11 -36.75 57.31 -4.12
CA SER A 11 -35.30 57.03 -4.22
C SER A 11 -35.16 55.64 -4.84
N SER A 12 -34.63 55.56 -6.06
CA SER A 12 -34.26 54.28 -6.68
C SER A 12 -33.05 53.69 -5.96
N LEU A 13 -33.27 52.62 -5.21
CA LEU A 13 -32.22 51.80 -4.62
C LEU A 13 -31.70 50.82 -5.69
N VAL A 14 -30.60 51.17 -6.36
CA VAL A 14 -29.90 50.24 -7.26
C VAL A 14 -29.12 49.25 -6.39
N LEU A 15 -29.65 48.05 -6.23
CA LEU A 15 -28.97 46.93 -5.59
C LEU A 15 -28.00 46.31 -6.59
N VAL A 16 -26.71 46.65 -6.49
CA VAL A 16 -25.65 45.95 -7.23
C VAL A 16 -25.40 44.61 -6.52
N LEU A 17 -25.91 43.52 -7.09
CA LEU A 17 -25.50 42.17 -6.69
C LEU A 17 -24.07 41.93 -7.21
N LEU A 18 -23.07 42.07 -6.33
CA LEU A 18 -21.77 41.43 -6.55
C LEU A 18 -21.95 39.92 -6.37
N LEU A 19 -22.03 39.18 -7.48
CA LEU A 19 -21.79 37.75 -7.46
C LEU A 19 -20.30 37.50 -7.21
N CYS A 20 -19.92 37.38 -5.94
CA CYS A 20 -18.68 36.73 -5.57
C CYS A 20 -18.85 35.23 -5.82
N THR A 21 -18.41 34.75 -6.99
CA THR A 21 -18.19 33.31 -7.20
C THR A 21 -16.95 32.93 -6.39
N ALA A 22 -17.13 32.65 -5.10
CA ALA A 22 -16.15 31.91 -4.34
C ALA A 22 -16.11 30.50 -4.93
N GLY A 23 -15.16 30.24 -5.83
CA GLY A 23 -14.83 28.89 -6.24
C GLY A 23 -14.49 28.10 -4.99
N VAL A 24 -15.33 27.12 -4.65
CA VAL A 24 -15.00 26.12 -3.65
C VAL A 24 -13.90 25.27 -4.28
N ASN A 25 -12.66 25.71 -4.14
CA ASN A 25 -11.53 24.81 -4.30
C ASN A 25 -11.64 23.82 -3.15
N SER A 26 -12.19 22.63 -3.42
CA SER A 26 -11.96 21.47 -2.58
C SER A 26 -10.46 21.22 -2.58
N SER A 27 -9.74 21.83 -1.64
CA SER A 27 -8.37 21.47 -1.35
C SER A 27 -8.43 20.10 -0.67
N SER A 28 -8.41 19.03 -1.45
CA SER A 28 -8.06 17.73 -0.91
C SER A 28 -6.61 17.84 -0.44
N THR A 29 -6.42 18.03 0.87
CA THR A 29 -5.09 17.85 1.47
C THR A 29 -4.61 16.46 1.08
N PRO A 30 -3.42 16.33 0.48
CA PRO A 30 -2.90 15.02 0.13
C PRO A 30 -2.85 14.13 1.37
N PRO A 31 -3.11 12.82 1.23
CA PRO A 31 -3.04 11.89 2.36
C PRO A 31 -1.69 12.04 3.06
N THR A 32 -1.70 12.05 4.39
CA THR A 32 -0.46 12.16 5.17
C THR A 32 0.30 10.84 5.06
N LYS A 33 1.49 10.86 4.45
CA LYS A 33 2.38 9.70 4.38
C LYS A 33 2.93 9.40 5.78
N ILE A 34 2.64 8.22 6.32
CA ILE A 34 2.93 7.87 7.71
C ILE A 34 4.43 7.61 7.95
N GLY A 35 5.07 6.83 7.07
CA GLY A 35 6.47 6.42 7.22
C GLY A 35 7.39 6.99 6.13
N ASN A 36 8.69 6.96 6.40
CA ASN A 36 9.74 7.45 5.49
C ASN A 36 10.34 6.33 4.62
N GLY A 37 9.74 5.13 4.64
CA GLY A 37 10.25 3.97 3.93
C GLY A 37 11.49 3.35 4.57
N TYR A 38 12.02 2.35 3.87
CA TYR A 38 13.22 1.62 4.20
C TYR A 38 14.23 1.75 3.07
N ARG A 39 15.50 1.43 3.29
CA ARG A 39 16.48 1.19 2.24
C ARG A 39 17.04 -0.22 2.31
N LEU A 40 17.33 -0.82 1.16
CA LEU A 40 17.98 -2.12 1.06
C LEU A 40 19.50 -1.95 1.19
N ILE A 41 20.08 -2.58 2.22
CA ILE A 41 21.52 -2.49 2.52
C ILE A 41 22.32 -3.70 2.06
N SER A 42 21.65 -4.85 1.86
CA SER A 42 22.27 -6.07 1.36
C SER A 42 21.21 -6.94 0.70
N ILE A 43 21.61 -7.70 -0.33
CA ILE A 43 20.80 -8.76 -0.90
C ILE A 43 21.73 -9.87 -1.38
N GLU A 44 21.39 -11.12 -1.09
CA GLU A 44 22.19 -12.30 -1.39
C GLU A 44 21.27 -13.43 -1.87
N GLY A 45 21.76 -14.23 -2.82
CA GLY A 45 21.08 -15.45 -3.26
C GLY A 45 21.19 -16.56 -2.21
N THR A 46 20.12 -17.33 -2.02
CA THR A 46 20.09 -18.46 -1.11
C THR A 46 20.36 -19.78 -1.84
N PRO A 47 20.87 -20.83 -1.16
CA PRO A 47 21.15 -22.12 -1.80
C PRO A 47 19.93 -22.80 -2.42
N ASP A 48 18.73 -22.50 -1.91
CA ASP A 48 17.44 -22.99 -2.43
C ASP A 48 16.87 -22.11 -3.56
N GLY A 49 17.68 -21.20 -4.11
CA GLY A 49 17.36 -20.41 -5.30
C GLY A 49 16.54 -19.15 -5.03
N GLY A 50 16.32 -18.76 -3.79
CA GLY A 50 15.67 -17.51 -3.39
C GLY A 50 16.65 -16.34 -3.21
N LEU A 51 16.12 -15.22 -2.72
CA LEU A 51 16.89 -14.04 -2.29
C LEU A 51 16.58 -13.73 -0.83
N VAL A 52 17.59 -13.30 -0.09
CA VAL A 52 17.47 -12.71 1.24
C VAL A 52 18.14 -11.34 1.25
N GLY A 53 17.46 -10.34 1.79
CA GLY A 53 17.99 -9.00 1.93
C GLY A 53 17.69 -8.38 3.28
N HIS A 54 18.42 -7.32 3.62
CA HIS A 54 18.22 -6.56 4.84
C HIS A 54 17.81 -5.13 4.50
N LEU A 55 16.75 -4.67 5.16
CA LEU A 55 16.20 -3.33 5.01
C LEU A 55 16.45 -2.54 6.30
N VAL A 56 16.80 -1.27 6.18
CA VAL A 56 16.96 -0.35 7.31
C VAL A 56 16.01 0.82 7.15
N VAL A 57 15.26 1.17 8.20
CA VAL A 57 14.35 2.33 8.17
C VAL A 57 15.11 3.61 7.83
N ASN A 58 14.59 4.40 6.89
CA ASN A 58 15.27 5.62 6.42
C ASN A 58 15.27 6.71 7.49
N GLN A 59 14.09 6.98 8.06
CA GLN A 59 13.94 7.91 9.17
C GLN A 59 12.79 7.43 10.07
N LYS A 60 13.11 7.24 11.35
CA LYS A 60 12.16 6.79 12.36
C LYS A 60 11.17 7.89 12.73
N ASN A 61 9.94 7.49 13.03
CA ASN A 61 8.93 8.28 13.71
C ASN A 61 8.12 7.38 14.66
N ASN A 62 7.19 8.01 15.40
CA ASN A 62 6.37 7.31 16.41
C ASN A 62 4.87 7.34 16.09
N ILE A 63 4.47 7.73 14.87
CA ILE A 63 3.06 7.72 14.47
C ILE A 63 2.59 6.26 14.43
N TYR A 64 1.51 5.93 15.16
CA TYR A 64 1.05 4.54 15.36
C TYR A 64 2.12 3.59 15.95
N GLY A 65 3.08 4.13 16.69
CA GLY A 65 4.15 3.38 17.36
C GLY A 65 5.52 3.49 16.69
N PRO A 66 6.57 2.94 17.32
CA PRO A 66 7.93 3.01 16.82
C PRO A 66 8.13 2.14 15.58
N ASP A 67 8.90 2.63 14.61
CA ASP A 67 9.34 1.83 13.46
C ASP A 67 10.26 0.68 13.89
N ILE A 68 10.11 -0.47 13.23
CA ILE A 68 11.06 -1.58 13.35
C ILE A 68 12.34 -1.18 12.60
N PRO A 69 13.51 -1.12 13.27
CA PRO A 69 14.71 -0.54 12.67
C PRO A 69 15.25 -1.32 11.47
N THR A 70 15.17 -2.63 11.54
CA THR A 70 15.78 -3.57 10.60
C THR A 70 14.80 -4.66 10.22
N LEU A 71 14.58 -4.86 8.92
CA LEU A 71 13.72 -5.92 8.41
C LEU A 71 14.54 -6.91 7.58
N GLN A 72 14.10 -8.16 7.55
CA GLN A 72 14.57 -9.18 6.63
C GLN A 72 13.55 -9.34 5.50
N LEU A 73 14.01 -9.15 4.26
CA LEU A 73 13.30 -9.45 3.03
C LEU A 73 13.67 -10.86 2.57
N SER A 74 12.69 -11.69 2.23
CA SER A 74 12.87 -12.99 1.58
C SER A 74 12.01 -13.02 0.32
N VAL A 75 12.59 -13.39 -0.81
CA VAL A 75 11.90 -13.47 -2.11
C VAL A 75 12.19 -14.82 -2.75
N LYS A 76 11.16 -15.53 -3.22
CA LYS A 76 11.35 -16.84 -3.86
C LYS A 76 10.26 -17.13 -4.89
N HIS A 77 10.66 -17.66 -6.04
CA HIS A 77 9.74 -18.32 -6.96
C HIS A 77 9.43 -19.72 -6.40
N GLU A 78 8.27 -19.90 -5.77
CA GLU A 78 7.84 -21.18 -5.19
C GLU A 78 7.35 -22.14 -6.28
N THR A 79 6.74 -21.61 -7.35
CA THR A 79 6.34 -22.35 -8.56
C THR A 79 6.61 -21.51 -9.80
N HIS A 80 6.27 -22.02 -10.98
CA HIS A 80 6.41 -21.30 -12.26
C HIS A 80 5.63 -19.97 -12.28
N ASP A 81 4.46 -19.95 -11.63
CA ASP A 81 3.45 -18.91 -11.61
C ASP A 81 3.23 -18.27 -10.23
N ARG A 82 3.98 -18.70 -9.20
CA ARG A 82 3.89 -18.17 -7.82
C ARG A 82 5.22 -17.64 -7.34
N LEU A 83 5.27 -16.32 -7.19
CA LEU A 83 6.33 -15.61 -6.48
C LEU A 83 5.85 -15.25 -5.07
N ARG A 84 6.66 -15.52 -4.06
CA ARG A 84 6.43 -15.07 -2.69
C ARG A 84 7.44 -14.02 -2.27
N VAL A 85 6.93 -12.91 -1.76
CA VAL A 85 7.70 -11.87 -1.06
C VAL A 85 7.29 -11.90 0.40
N HIS A 86 8.26 -11.98 1.31
CA HIS A 86 8.04 -12.05 2.75
C HIS A 86 8.96 -11.07 3.46
N ILE A 87 8.38 -10.17 4.26
CA ILE A 87 9.11 -9.14 5.01
C ILE A 87 8.84 -9.36 6.50
N THR A 88 9.91 -9.47 7.29
CA THR A 88 9.84 -9.77 8.73
C THR A 88 10.76 -8.84 9.51
N ASP A 89 10.54 -8.72 10.82
CA ASP A 89 11.50 -8.09 11.73
C ASP A 89 12.78 -8.96 11.78
N ALA A 90 13.93 -8.34 11.56
CA ALA A 90 15.22 -9.03 11.49
C ALA A 90 15.78 -9.44 12.87
N GLU A 91 15.25 -8.87 13.95
CA GLU A 91 15.76 -9.10 15.31
C GLU A 91 14.77 -9.90 16.17
N LYS A 92 13.47 -9.74 15.93
CA LYS A 92 12.42 -10.36 16.76
C LYS A 92 11.43 -11.14 15.92
N GLN A 93 11.17 -12.37 16.34
CA GLN A 93 10.08 -13.15 15.77
C GLN A 93 8.73 -12.48 16.09
N ARG A 94 7.95 -12.20 15.05
CA ARG A 94 6.59 -11.69 15.16
C ARG A 94 5.59 -12.82 14.98
N TRP A 95 4.33 -12.56 15.33
CA TRP A 95 3.26 -13.52 15.06
C TRP A 95 3.11 -13.73 13.55
N GLU A 96 3.06 -15.00 13.14
CA GLU A 96 2.76 -15.42 11.78
C GLU A 96 1.63 -16.45 11.84
N VAL A 97 0.80 -16.50 10.79
CA VAL A 97 -0.23 -17.55 10.67
C VAL A 97 0.46 -18.92 10.71
N PRO A 98 0.08 -19.81 11.64
CA PRO A 98 0.77 -21.09 11.82
C PRO A 98 0.87 -21.91 10.52
N TYR A 99 2.07 -22.46 10.26
CA TYR A 99 2.37 -23.20 9.04
C TYR A 99 1.65 -24.55 8.94
N ASN A 100 1.21 -25.11 10.06
CA ASN A 100 0.36 -26.30 10.09
C ASN A 100 -1.09 -26.01 9.69
N LEU A 101 -1.55 -24.76 9.81
CA LEU A 101 -2.89 -24.33 9.38
C LEU A 101 -2.90 -23.92 7.90
N LEU A 102 -1.87 -23.19 7.46
CA LEU A 102 -1.69 -22.79 6.06
C LEU A 102 -0.32 -23.24 5.56
N PRO A 103 -0.21 -24.47 5.00
CA PRO A 103 1.04 -25.02 4.49
C PRO A 103 1.61 -24.15 3.37
N ARG A 104 2.85 -23.72 3.55
CA ARG A 104 3.63 -22.89 2.61
C ARG A 104 5.11 -23.06 2.90
N GLU A 105 5.98 -22.69 1.97
CA GLU A 105 7.42 -22.82 2.19
C GLU A 105 7.90 -21.94 3.35
N GLN A 106 8.82 -22.42 4.16
CA GLN A 106 9.39 -21.58 5.23
C GLN A 106 10.48 -20.68 4.64
N PRO A 107 10.48 -19.38 4.97
CA PRO A 107 11.61 -18.52 4.60
C PRO A 107 12.88 -19.03 5.31
N PRO A 108 14.06 -18.68 4.80
CA PRO A 108 15.31 -18.96 5.49
C PRO A 108 15.26 -18.43 6.93
N VAL A 109 15.69 -19.29 7.86
CA VAL A 109 15.76 -18.92 9.28
C VAL A 109 16.68 -17.72 9.44
N LEU A 110 16.25 -16.75 10.25
CA LEU A 110 17.06 -15.60 10.68
C LEU A 110 18.42 -16.09 11.19
N LYS A 111 19.46 -15.98 10.37
CA LYS A 111 20.82 -16.19 10.85
C LYS A 111 21.25 -14.89 11.50
N GLN A 112 21.37 -14.89 12.83
CA GLN A 112 22.11 -13.87 13.56
C GLN A 112 23.58 -13.93 13.12
N ALA A 113 23.89 -13.31 11.99
CA ALA A 113 25.24 -13.25 11.45
C ALA A 113 25.64 -11.79 11.24
N ILE A 114 25.64 -11.01 12.32
CA ILE A 114 26.59 -9.90 12.45
C ILE A 114 27.96 -10.53 12.71
N GLY A 115 28.52 -11.17 11.70
CA GLY A 115 29.68 -12.05 11.85
C GLY A 115 30.15 -12.58 10.52
N ARG A 116 30.88 -11.74 9.77
CA ARG A 116 31.63 -12.08 8.55
C ARG A 116 30.78 -12.61 7.38
N SER A 117 29.78 -11.85 6.91
CA SER A 117 29.40 -12.00 5.49
C SER A 117 30.48 -11.34 4.64
N ARG A 118 31.00 -12.09 3.65
CA ARG A 118 31.82 -11.51 2.59
C ARG A 118 30.98 -10.39 2.00
N LYS A 119 31.46 -9.15 2.03
CA LYS A 119 30.91 -8.08 1.22
C LYS A 119 30.94 -8.56 -0.23
N SER A 120 29.85 -9.16 -0.71
CA SER A 120 29.51 -8.97 -2.11
C SER A 120 28.95 -7.55 -2.13
N PRO A 121 29.70 -6.57 -2.69
CA PRO A 121 29.11 -5.27 -2.92
C PRO A 121 27.81 -5.51 -3.70
N ILE A 122 26.77 -4.72 -3.45
CA ILE A 122 25.64 -4.64 -4.38
C ILE A 122 26.24 -4.28 -5.73
N THR A 123 26.50 -5.28 -6.58
CA THR A 123 26.77 -5.06 -7.98
C THR A 123 25.46 -4.53 -8.51
N VAL A 124 25.46 -3.25 -8.81
CA VAL A 124 24.38 -2.43 -9.39
C VAL A 124 23.71 -3.06 -10.64
N ALA A 125 24.18 -4.23 -11.08
CA ALA A 125 23.75 -4.95 -12.27
C ALA A 125 22.53 -5.87 -12.08
N GLU A 126 22.19 -6.33 -10.86
CA GLU A 126 21.06 -7.26 -10.67
C GLU A 126 19.92 -6.63 -9.86
N THR A 127 19.23 -5.67 -10.47
CA THR A 127 17.95 -5.12 -9.99
C THR A 127 16.77 -6.06 -10.26
N GLU A 128 17.00 -7.20 -10.92
CA GLU A 128 15.98 -8.14 -11.34
C GLU A 128 16.31 -9.57 -10.93
N TYR A 129 15.29 -10.32 -10.53
CA TYR A 129 15.32 -11.73 -10.15
C TYR A 129 14.23 -12.47 -10.91
N SER A 130 14.66 -13.10 -12.00
CA SER A 130 13.78 -13.69 -13.01
C SER A 130 13.46 -15.16 -12.71
N GLY A 131 12.17 -15.51 -12.76
CA GLY A 131 11.67 -16.88 -12.73
C GLY A 131 11.19 -17.34 -14.11
N SER A 132 10.29 -18.33 -14.12
CA SER A 132 9.67 -18.83 -15.35
C SER A 132 8.71 -17.80 -15.94
N GLU A 133 7.63 -17.46 -15.22
CA GLU A 133 6.58 -16.55 -15.71
C GLU A 133 6.66 -15.14 -15.10
N LEU A 134 7.38 -14.98 -13.99
CA LEU A 134 7.41 -13.75 -13.21
C LEU A 134 8.83 -13.20 -13.09
N ILE A 135 8.95 -11.88 -13.06
CA ILE A 135 10.20 -11.16 -12.79
C ILE A 135 9.98 -10.30 -11.56
N PHE A 136 10.79 -10.50 -10.52
CA PHE A 136 10.87 -9.59 -9.38
C PHE A 136 11.91 -8.51 -9.68
N SER A 137 11.62 -7.26 -9.35
CA SER A 137 12.58 -6.16 -9.46
C SER A 137 12.45 -5.21 -8.28
N TYR A 138 13.51 -4.50 -7.92
CA TYR A 138 13.50 -3.63 -6.74
C TYR A 138 14.30 -2.35 -6.92
N THR A 139 13.91 -1.32 -6.17
CA THR A 139 14.65 -0.08 -5.95
C THR A 139 15.27 -0.13 -4.57
N THR A 140 16.48 0.43 -4.40
CA THR A 140 17.23 0.31 -3.14
C THR A 140 16.85 1.38 -2.11
N ASP A 141 16.69 2.64 -2.51
CA ASP A 141 16.41 3.76 -1.60
C ASP A 141 15.57 4.86 -2.29
N PRO A 142 14.32 5.12 -1.83
CA PRO A 142 13.56 4.27 -0.92
C PRO A 142 13.30 2.89 -1.52
N PHE A 143 13.25 1.88 -0.66
CA PHE A 143 12.96 0.50 -1.03
C PHE A 143 11.52 0.39 -1.51
N GLY A 144 11.38 -0.14 -2.71
CA GLY A 144 10.15 -0.59 -3.32
C GLY A 144 10.46 -1.76 -4.23
N PHE A 145 9.45 -2.56 -4.53
CA PHE A 145 9.59 -3.67 -5.46
C PHE A 145 8.41 -3.76 -6.41
N ALA A 146 8.68 -4.33 -7.58
CA ALA A 146 7.69 -4.62 -8.60
C ALA A 146 7.78 -6.08 -9.06
N VAL A 147 6.62 -6.64 -9.40
CA VAL A 147 6.49 -7.96 -10.00
C VAL A 147 5.92 -7.78 -11.40
N LYS A 148 6.60 -8.33 -12.40
CA LYS A 148 6.19 -8.25 -13.81
C LYS A 148 5.91 -9.63 -14.36
N ARG A 149 4.91 -9.72 -15.23
CA ARG A 149 4.70 -10.88 -16.09
C ARG A 149 5.77 -10.89 -17.17
N LYS A 150 6.49 -11.99 -17.31
CA LYS A 150 7.63 -12.12 -18.23
C LYS A 150 7.20 -12.10 -19.69
N SER A 151 6.06 -12.71 -20.02
CA SER A 151 5.59 -12.90 -21.40
C SER A 151 5.27 -11.59 -22.13
N ASN A 152 4.76 -10.59 -21.42
CA ASN A 152 4.32 -9.31 -22.01
C ASN A 152 4.93 -8.06 -21.31
N GLY A 153 5.73 -8.25 -20.26
CA GLY A 153 6.33 -7.15 -19.50
C GLY A 153 5.35 -6.38 -18.61
N GLN A 154 4.08 -6.81 -18.52
CA GLN A 154 3.06 -6.12 -17.72
C GLN A 154 3.44 -6.14 -16.24
N THR A 155 3.39 -4.98 -15.59
CA THR A 155 3.61 -4.89 -14.14
C THR A 155 2.33 -5.27 -13.41
N LEU A 156 2.41 -6.32 -12.58
CA LEU A 156 1.30 -6.90 -11.81
C LEU A 156 1.23 -6.32 -10.38
N PHE A 157 2.37 -5.91 -9.85
CA PHE A 157 2.50 -5.29 -8.54
C PHE A 157 3.65 -4.28 -8.60
N ASN A 158 3.49 -3.09 -8.00
CA ASN A 158 4.55 -2.10 -7.86
C ASN A 158 4.34 -1.24 -6.63
N SER A 159 5.19 -1.43 -5.62
CA SER A 159 5.13 -0.74 -4.33
C SER A 159 5.95 0.55 -4.25
N SER A 160 6.66 0.93 -5.31
CA SER A 160 7.43 2.18 -5.32
C SER A 160 6.49 3.39 -5.32
N SER A 161 6.74 4.34 -4.41
CA SER A 161 5.98 5.58 -4.25
C SER A 161 6.81 6.80 -4.64
N ASP A 162 6.22 7.70 -5.43
CA ASP A 162 6.75 9.02 -5.76
C ASP A 162 6.03 10.12 -4.99
N VAL A 163 6.50 11.36 -5.12
CA VAL A 163 5.87 12.55 -4.51
C VAL A 163 4.44 12.76 -5.03
N SER A 164 4.14 12.36 -6.26
CA SER A 164 2.79 12.48 -6.86
C SER A 164 1.81 11.39 -6.43
N ASP A 165 2.28 10.29 -5.84
CA ASP A 165 1.41 9.19 -5.44
C ASP A 165 0.62 9.51 -4.17
N PRO A 166 -0.65 9.06 -4.06
CA PRO A 166 -1.49 9.29 -2.89
C PRO A 166 -1.09 8.43 -1.69
N PHE A 167 -0.17 7.48 -1.85
CA PHE A 167 0.30 6.56 -0.80
C PHE A 167 1.80 6.74 -0.52
N GLY A 168 2.28 6.19 0.61
CA GLY A 168 3.67 6.27 1.04
C GLY A 168 4.54 5.06 0.66
N ASN A 169 5.81 5.11 1.05
CA ASN A 169 6.68 3.93 1.01
C ASN A 169 6.30 2.95 2.13
N LEU A 170 6.83 1.72 2.09
CA LEU A 170 6.64 0.69 3.11
C LEU A 170 6.74 1.23 4.54
N VAL A 171 5.72 0.95 5.37
CA VAL A 171 5.73 1.23 6.81
C VAL A 171 5.66 -0.09 7.58
N PHE A 172 6.55 -0.26 8.55
CA PHE A 172 6.61 -1.49 9.34
C PHE A 172 6.80 -1.17 10.83
N LYS A 173 5.71 -1.25 11.59
CA LYS A 173 5.63 -1.02 13.04
C LYS A 173 5.02 -2.24 13.73
N ASP A 174 5.00 -2.22 15.06
CA ASP A 174 4.45 -3.34 15.81
C ASP A 174 2.94 -3.55 15.60
N GLN A 175 2.17 -2.47 15.50
CA GLN A 175 0.71 -2.53 15.36
C GLN A 175 0.21 -1.84 14.08
N TYR A 176 1.12 -1.51 13.16
CA TYR A 176 0.78 -0.85 11.90
C TYR A 176 1.76 -1.27 10.80
N LEU A 177 1.21 -1.90 9.76
CA LEU A 177 1.93 -2.29 8.56
C LEU A 177 1.21 -1.65 7.36
N GLU A 178 1.96 -1.01 6.47
CA GLU A 178 1.40 -0.39 5.27
C GLU A 178 2.25 -0.76 4.06
N ILE A 179 1.59 -1.30 3.04
CA ILE A 179 2.15 -1.47 1.70
C ILE A 179 1.06 -1.14 0.69
N SER A 180 1.45 -0.52 -0.41
CA SER A 180 0.54 -0.17 -1.51
C SER A 180 1.07 -0.73 -2.82
N THR A 181 0.21 -0.83 -3.82
CA THR A 181 0.60 -1.13 -5.19
C THR A 181 -0.08 -0.19 -6.16
N LYS A 182 0.64 0.23 -7.20
CA LYS A 182 0.06 0.94 -8.34
C LYS A 182 -0.83 -0.01 -9.14
N LEU A 183 -1.95 0.51 -9.60
CA LEU A 183 -2.88 -0.17 -10.50
C LEU A 183 -2.98 0.62 -11.80
N PRO A 184 -3.08 -0.05 -12.96
CA PRO A 184 -3.38 0.64 -14.22
C PRO A 184 -4.82 1.17 -14.24
N ASN A 185 -5.10 2.13 -15.11
CA ASN A 185 -6.41 2.80 -15.18
C ASN A 185 -7.56 1.86 -15.58
N ASP A 186 -7.25 0.76 -16.27
CA ASP A 186 -8.19 -0.27 -16.72
C ASP A 186 -8.30 -1.46 -15.75
N ALA A 187 -7.62 -1.41 -14.59
CA ALA A 187 -7.70 -2.46 -13.58
C ALA A 187 -9.16 -2.73 -13.15
N SER A 188 -9.48 -4.01 -13.00
CA SER A 188 -10.79 -4.46 -12.53
C SER A 188 -10.60 -5.49 -11.44
N LEU A 189 -10.54 -5.00 -10.20
CA LEU A 189 -10.27 -5.86 -9.06
C LEU A 189 -11.55 -6.52 -8.53
N TYR A 190 -11.42 -7.78 -8.11
CA TYR A 190 -12.48 -8.58 -7.48
C TYR A 190 -11.89 -9.34 -6.29
N GLY A 191 -12.65 -9.48 -5.19
CA GLY A 191 -12.21 -10.24 -4.01
C GLY A 191 -12.42 -9.47 -2.71
N LEU A 192 -11.47 -9.59 -1.77
CA LEU A 192 -11.51 -8.99 -0.43
C LEU A 192 -12.85 -9.27 0.28
N GLY A 193 -13.05 -10.52 0.72
CA GLY A 193 -14.25 -10.95 1.45
C GLY A 193 -13.99 -11.16 2.94
N GLU A 194 -14.99 -11.32 3.79
CA GLU A 194 -16.41 -11.37 3.49
C GLU A 194 -17.07 -9.99 3.70
N ASN A 195 -17.78 -9.50 2.70
CA ASN A 195 -18.59 -8.28 2.81
C ASN A 195 -19.73 -8.32 1.79
N THR A 196 -20.76 -7.50 2.04
CA THR A 196 -21.84 -7.25 1.09
C THR A 196 -21.67 -5.85 0.50
N GLN A 197 -21.54 -5.78 -0.83
CA GLN A 197 -21.30 -4.54 -1.55
C GLN A 197 -22.54 -4.11 -2.34
N PRO A 198 -22.89 -2.81 -2.35
CA PRO A 198 -24.08 -2.33 -3.05
C PRO A 198 -23.98 -2.47 -4.57
N HIS A 199 -22.77 -2.52 -5.11
CA HIS A 199 -22.50 -2.53 -6.56
C HIS A 199 -21.94 -3.88 -7.05
N GLY A 200 -22.13 -4.96 -6.28
CA GLY A 200 -21.62 -6.29 -6.59
C GLY A 200 -20.15 -6.49 -6.19
N ILE A 201 -19.54 -7.57 -6.68
CA ILE A 201 -18.23 -8.07 -6.19
C ILE A 201 -16.99 -7.32 -6.74
N LYS A 202 -17.19 -6.30 -7.58
CA LYS A 202 -16.08 -5.48 -8.10
C LYS A 202 -15.65 -4.48 -7.04
N LEU A 203 -14.35 -4.31 -6.85
CA LEU A 203 -13.78 -3.31 -5.96
C LEU A 203 -13.75 -1.94 -6.64
N TYR A 204 -14.09 -0.90 -5.90
CA TYR A 204 -14.14 0.47 -6.40
C TYR A 204 -13.04 1.34 -5.78
N PRO A 205 -12.43 2.25 -6.56
CA PRO A 205 -11.47 3.20 -6.02
C PRO A 205 -12.05 4.05 -4.89
N ASN A 206 -11.24 4.34 -3.87
CA ASN A 206 -11.58 5.14 -2.69
C ASN A 206 -12.59 4.51 -1.71
N ASP A 207 -13.02 3.27 -1.93
CA ASP A 207 -13.80 2.52 -0.95
C ASP A 207 -12.86 1.74 -0.01
N PRO A 208 -13.00 1.89 1.32
CA PRO A 208 -12.26 1.08 2.28
C PRO A 208 -12.89 -0.32 2.40
N TYR A 209 -12.06 -1.36 2.28
CA TYR A 209 -12.46 -2.75 2.50
C TYR A 209 -11.75 -3.28 3.76
N THR A 210 -12.45 -3.21 4.90
CA THR A 210 -11.97 -3.78 6.16
C THR A 210 -12.12 -5.31 6.12
N LEU A 211 -11.21 -6.00 6.81
CA LEU A 211 -11.25 -7.45 7.00
C LEU A 211 -11.15 -7.76 8.50
N TYR A 212 -12.28 -7.85 9.18
CA TYR A 212 -12.33 -8.21 10.59
C TYR A 212 -13.54 -9.08 10.93
N THR A 213 -13.32 -10.35 11.26
CA THR A 213 -14.43 -11.31 11.48
C THR A 213 -15.39 -10.83 12.56
N THR A 214 -16.62 -10.49 12.15
CA THR A 214 -17.64 -9.89 12.99
C THR A 214 -18.99 -10.56 12.76
N ASP A 215 -19.75 -10.76 13.84
CA ASP A 215 -21.12 -11.30 13.77
C ASP A 215 -22.11 -10.17 13.43
N ILE A 216 -22.23 -9.86 12.14
CA ILE A 216 -23.17 -8.86 11.59
C ILE A 216 -23.95 -9.50 10.44
N SER A 217 -25.24 -9.19 10.35
CA SER A 217 -26.09 -9.66 9.25
C SER A 217 -25.64 -9.09 7.90
N ALA A 218 -25.55 -9.97 6.89
CA ALA A 218 -25.17 -9.63 5.51
C ALA A 218 -26.13 -8.66 4.79
N ILE A 219 -27.28 -8.33 5.39
CA ILE A 219 -28.13 -7.24 4.86
C ILE A 219 -27.47 -5.86 4.98
N ASN A 220 -26.51 -5.71 5.90
CA ASN A 220 -25.76 -4.48 6.08
C ASN A 220 -24.65 -4.42 5.03
N VAL A 221 -24.71 -3.40 4.18
CA VAL A 221 -23.69 -3.17 3.15
C VAL A 221 -22.45 -2.49 3.75
N ASN A 222 -21.28 -2.69 3.13
CA ASN A 222 -20.02 -2.04 3.48
C ASN A 222 -19.60 -2.24 4.96
N THR A 223 -19.86 -3.43 5.49
CA THR A 223 -19.48 -3.82 6.86
C THR A 223 -18.72 -5.14 6.84
N ASP A 224 -17.91 -5.36 7.87
CA ASP A 224 -17.24 -6.63 8.08
C ASP A 224 -18.25 -7.73 8.45
N LEU A 225 -18.03 -8.93 7.92
CA LEU A 225 -18.86 -10.10 8.18
C LEU A 225 -18.03 -11.24 8.78
N TYR A 226 -18.45 -12.50 8.62
CA TYR A 226 -17.93 -13.65 9.36
C TYR A 226 -16.53 -14.10 8.92
N GLY A 227 -16.18 -13.90 7.65
CA GLY A 227 -14.93 -14.32 7.04
C GLY A 227 -13.88 -13.22 6.85
N SER A 228 -12.61 -13.64 6.78
CA SER A 228 -11.47 -12.78 6.41
C SER A 228 -10.66 -13.44 5.28
N HIS A 229 -10.85 -12.93 4.06
CA HIS A 229 -10.31 -13.43 2.81
C HIS A 229 -9.49 -12.33 2.11
N PRO A 230 -8.20 -12.16 2.47
CA PRO A 230 -7.31 -11.14 1.92
C PRO A 230 -6.75 -11.54 0.55
N VAL A 231 -7.64 -11.92 -0.38
CA VAL A 231 -7.30 -12.33 -1.74
C VAL A 231 -8.10 -11.46 -2.69
N TYR A 232 -7.44 -10.94 -3.71
CA TYR A 232 -8.08 -10.28 -4.85
C TYR A 232 -7.49 -10.79 -6.17
N MET A 233 -8.20 -10.54 -7.26
CA MET A 233 -7.80 -10.89 -8.61
C MET A 233 -8.05 -9.70 -9.55
N ASP A 234 -7.18 -9.56 -10.55
CA ASP A 234 -7.30 -8.63 -11.68
C ASP A 234 -7.22 -9.49 -12.97
N PRO A 235 -8.36 -9.84 -13.59
CA PRO A 235 -8.44 -10.80 -14.68
C PRO A 235 -7.97 -10.24 -16.03
#